data_AF-A0A6B3G3B1-F1
#
_entry.id   AF-A0A6B3G3B1-F1
#
_cell.length_a   1.000
_cell.length_b   1.000
_cell.length_c   1.000
_cell.angle_alpha   90.00
_cell.angle_beta   90.00
_cell.angle_gamma   90.00
#
_symmetry.space_group_name_H-M   'P 1'
#
loop_
_entity.id
_entity.type
_entity.pdbx_description
1 polymer ?
#
loop_
_entity_poly.entity_id
_entity_poly.type
_entity_poly.pdbx_seq_one_letter_code
_entity_poly.pdbx_strand_id
1 'polypeptide(L)' 'EPQDARGAAVGRLLGYCLGSAYRAHRLTHPRRRALEPEHLSAYAAEFGDAREATAWLGAERANLMAAARTAAAEEPEH' A
#
# COMPACT_ATOMS: atom_id res chain seq x y z
N GLU A 1 -23.51 -6.02 9.55
CA GLU A 1 -23.17 -5.73 10.96
C GLU A 1 -21.97 -4.78 11.04
N PRO A 2 -21.70 -4.12 12.19
CA PRO A 2 -20.54 -3.22 12.32
C PRO A 2 -19.18 -3.89 12.03
N GLN A 3 -19.09 -5.22 12.14
CA GLN A 3 -17.89 -5.99 11.80
C GLN A 3 -17.60 -5.99 10.28
N ASP A 4 -18.63 -6.11 9.44
CA ASP A 4 -18.49 -6.06 7.98
C ASP A 4 -18.03 -4.68 7.51
N ALA A 5 -18.54 -3.63 8.15
CA ALA A 5 -18.14 -2.25 7.88
C ALA A 5 -16.66 -2.00 8.21
N ARG A 6 -16.17 -2.59 9.31
CA ARG A 6 -14.76 -2.55 9.70
C ARG A 6 -13.88 -3.29 8.69
N GLY A 7 -14.25 -4.50 8.30
CA GLY A 7 -13.50 -5.29 7.30
C GLY A 7 -13.38 -4.54 5.97
N ALA A 8 -14.49 -3.99 5.47
CA ALA A 8 -14.49 -3.19 4.25
C ALA A 8 -13.63 -1.91 4.35
N ALA A 9 -13.62 -1.26 5.52
CA ALA A 9 -12.76 -0.10 5.77
C ALA A 9 -11.27 -0.46 5.79
N VAL A 10 -10.92 -1.57 6.43
CA VAL A 10 -9.55 -2.10 6.43
C VAL A 10 -9.11 -2.47 5.02
N GLY A 11 -9.93 -3.17 4.24
CA GLY A 11 -9.63 -3.49 2.84
C GLY A 11 -9.33 -2.26 1.98
N ARG A 12 -10.12 -1.19 2.13
CA ARG A 12 -9.85 0.09 1.45
C ARG A 12 -8.53 0.72 1.88
N LEU A 13 -8.20 0.66 3.18
CA LEU A 13 -6.93 1.17 3.71
C LEU A 13 -5.74 0.36 3.16
N LEU A 14 -5.85 -0.97 3.11
CA LEU A 14 -4.82 -1.84 2.53
C LEU A 14 -4.60 -1.52 1.04
N GLY A 15 -5.68 -1.35 0.27
CA GLY A 15 -5.60 -0.95 -1.14
C GLY A 15 -4.96 0.43 -1.33
N TYR A 16 -5.25 1.39 -0.45
CA TYR A 16 -4.58 2.69 -0.43
C TYR A 16 -3.07 2.55 -0.17
N CYS A 17 -2.68 1.80 0.87
CA CYS A 17 -1.29 1.57 1.23
C CYS A 17 -0.52 0.89 0.10
N LEU A 18 -1.08 -0.15 -0.53
CA LEU A 18 -0.46 -0.89 -1.62
C LEU A 18 -0.22 -0.01 -2.85
N GLY A 19 -1.26 0.70 -3.30
CA GLY A 19 -1.15 1.56 -4.49
C GLY A 19 -0.15 2.71 -4.28
N SER A 20 -0.18 3.31 -3.09
CA SER A 20 0.75 4.39 -2.72
C SER A 20 2.20 3.87 -2.65
N ALA A 21 2.41 2.71 -2.03
CA ALA A 21 3.74 2.09 -1.97
C ALA A 21 4.28 1.71 -3.36
N TYR A 22 3.44 1.19 -4.25
CA TYR A 22 3.82 0.88 -5.63
C TYR A 22 4.30 2.13 -6.38
N ARG A 23 3.55 3.23 -6.32
CA ARG A 23 3.91 4.50 -6.99
C ARG A 23 5.20 5.09 -6.40
N ALA A 24 5.30 5.10 -5.07
CA ALA A 24 6.50 5.58 -4.39
C ALA A 24 7.73 4.74 -4.75
N HIS A 25 7.57 3.41 -4.85
CA HIS A 25 8.65 2.50 -5.23
C HIS A 25 9.13 2.76 -6.67
N ARG A 26 8.21 2.95 -7.62
CA ARG A 26 8.56 3.25 -9.02
C ARG A 26 9.33 4.57 -9.17
N LEU A 27 8.95 5.61 -8.42
CA LEU A 27 9.63 6.90 -8.46
C LEU A 27 11.02 6.86 -7.81
N THR A 28 11.15 6.16 -6.68
CA THR A 28 12.41 6.09 -5.93
C THR A 28 13.41 5.10 -6.53
N HIS A 29 12.93 4.07 -7.23
CA HIS A 29 13.75 3.00 -7.80
C HIS A 29 13.42 2.72 -9.27
N PRO A 30 13.61 3.70 -10.18
CA PRO A 30 13.13 3.60 -11.57
C PRO A 30 13.75 2.43 -12.37
N ARG A 31 14.91 1.93 -11.95
CA ARG A 31 15.60 0.81 -12.61
C ARG A 31 15.21 -0.57 -12.04
N ARG A 32 14.45 -0.63 -10.95
CA ARG A 32 14.00 -1.91 -10.36
C ARG A 32 12.64 -2.27 -10.94
N ARG A 33 12.49 -3.53 -11.35
CA ARG A 33 11.20 -4.04 -11.82
C ARG A 33 10.27 -4.20 -10.62
N ALA A 34 9.17 -3.45 -10.62
CA ALA A 34 8.09 -3.60 -9.66
C ALA A 34 7.02 -4.53 -10.25
N LEU A 35 6.42 -5.39 -9.41
CA LEU A 35 5.18 -6.05 -9.77
C LEU A 35 4.05 -5.03 -9.66
N GLU A 36 3.26 -4.92 -10.72
CA GLU A 36 2.10 -4.03 -10.74
C GLU A 36 0.94 -4.70 -10.00
N PRO A 37 0.35 -4.03 -8.98
CA PRO A 37 -0.83 -4.55 -8.32
C PRO A 37 -1.99 -4.68 -9.31
N GLU A 38 -2.74 -5.78 -9.21
CA GLU A 38 -3.92 -6.01 -10.08
C GLU A 38 -4.98 -4.91 -9.91
N HIS A 39 -5.11 -4.39 -8.70
CA HIS A 39 -6.03 -3.30 -8.38
C HIS A 39 -5.28 -2.17 -7.68
N LEU A 40 -5.18 -1.04 -8.38
CA LEU A 40 -4.73 0.21 -7.79
C LEU A 40 -5.94 0.97 -7.26
N SER A 41 -5.89 1.31 -5.97
CA SER A 41 -6.89 2.19 -5.38
C SER A 41 -6.86 3.55 -6.07
N ALA A 42 -8.03 4.05 -6.49
CA ALA A 42 -8.18 5.39 -7.05
C ALA A 42 -7.79 6.50 -6.06
N TYR A 43 -7.75 6.19 -4.77
CA TYR A 43 -7.37 7.12 -3.70
C TYR A 43 -5.91 7.00 -3.29
N ALA A 44 -5.13 6.12 -3.92
CA ALA A 44 -3.71 5.99 -3.62
C ALA A 44 -3.00 7.35 -3.75
N ALA A 45 -2.01 7.59 -2.88
CA ALA A 45 -1.20 8.79 -2.92
C ALA A 45 -0.53 8.94 -4.30
N GLU A 46 -0.49 10.17 -4.78
CA GLU A 46 0.31 10.59 -5.92
C GLU A 46 1.52 11.35 -5.39
N PHE A 47 2.65 11.26 -6.09
CA PHE A 47 3.87 11.96 -5.70
C PHE A 47 4.42 12.72 -6.90
N GLY A 48 4.79 13.97 -6.70
CA GLY A 48 5.40 14.81 -7.73
C GLY A 48 6.84 14.41 -8.03
N ASP A 49 7.58 13.89 -7.03
CA ASP A 49 8.97 13.48 -7.19
C ASP A 49 9.39 12.35 -6.24
N ALA A 50 10.63 11.89 -6.41
CA ALA A 50 11.21 10.82 -5.60
C ALA A 50 11.46 11.23 -4.13
N ARG A 51 11.67 12.52 -3.84
CA ARG A 51 11.90 13.01 -2.48
C ARG A 51 10.61 12.95 -1.67
N GLU A 52 9.51 13.41 -2.25
CA GLU A 52 8.17 13.33 -1.65
C GLU A 52 7.77 11.87 -1.41
N ALA A 53 7.95 11.01 -2.42
CA ALA A 53 7.73 9.57 -2.29
C ALA A 53 8.57 8.92 -1.18
N THR A 54 9.85 9.32 -1.04
CA THR A 54 10.73 8.80 0.02
C THR A 54 10.29 9.26 1.39
N ALA A 55 9.89 10.52 1.54
CA ALA A 55 9.39 11.06 2.81
C ALA A 55 8.11 10.33 3.24
N TRP A 56 7.19 10.09 2.30
CA TRP A 56 5.97 9.33 2.54
C TRP A 56 6.27 7.89 2.97
N LEU A 57 7.17 7.18 2.26
CA LEU A 57 7.58 5.82 2.65
C LEU A 57 8.17 5.76 4.06
N GLY A 58 8.92 6.78 4.46
CA GLY A 58 9.45 6.90 5.82
C GLY A 58 8.35 7.08 6.87
N ALA A 59 7.42 8.00 6.62
CA ALA A 59 6.31 8.31 7.52
C ALA A 59 5.33 7.13 7.66
N GLU A 60 5.02 6.45 6.56
CA GLU A 60 4.02 5.37 6.52
C GLU A 60 4.61 3.98 6.76
N ARG A 61 5.91 3.87 7.07
CA ARG A 61 6.60 2.58 7.23
C ARG A 61 5.89 1.63 8.20
N ALA A 62 5.42 2.14 9.34
CA ALA A 62 4.73 1.33 10.34
C ALA A 62 3.39 0.79 9.79
N ASN A 63 2.64 1.63 9.08
CA ASN A 63 1.36 1.26 8.48
C ASN A 63 1.54 0.26 7.35
N LEU A 64 2.55 0.43 6.49
CA LEU A 64 2.89 -0.52 5.44
C LEU A 64 3.28 -1.90 5.99
N MET A 65 4.06 -1.93 7.08
CA MET A 65 4.44 -3.18 7.75
C MET A 65 3.24 -3.85 8.41
N ALA A 66 2.34 -3.07 9.03
CA ALA A 66 1.09 -3.59 9.58
C ALA A 66 0.21 -4.16 8.46
N ALA A 67 0.05 -3.44 7.35
CA ALA A 67 -0.71 -3.88 6.19
C ALA A 67 -0.19 -5.20 5.62
N ALA A 68 1.13 -5.34 5.46
CA ALA A 68 1.75 -6.57 4.99
C ALA A 68 1.50 -7.75 5.95
N ARG A 69 1.57 -7.52 7.26
CA ARG A 69 1.27 -8.56 8.27
C ARG A 69 -0.21 -8.93 8.29
N THR A 70 -1.10 -7.96 8.15
CA THR A 70 -2.55 -8.21 8.09
C THR A 70 -2.88 -9.04 6.85
N ALA A 71 -2.35 -8.69 5.68
CA ALA A 71 -2.54 -9.46 4.46
C ALA A 71 -2.01 -10.90 4.60
N ALA A 72 -0.79 -11.07 5.14
CA ALA A 72 -0.21 -12.38 5.38
C ALA A 72 -0.97 -13.23 6.42
N ALA A 73 -1.73 -12.61 7.32
CA ALA A 73 -2.56 -13.31 8.30
C ALA A 73 -3.95 -13.67 7.75
N GLU A 74 -4.43 -12.93 6.74
CA GLU A 74 -5.71 -13.19 6.06
C GLU A 74 -5.58 -14.21 4.92
N GLU A 75 -4.36 -14.46 4.44
CA GLU A 75 -4.02 -15.54 3.51
C GLU A 75 -3.72 -16.81 4.32
N PRO A 76 -4.67 -17.76 4.48
CA PRO A 76 -4.37 -19.02 5.13
C PRO A 76 -3.39 -19.77 4.21
N GLU A 77 -2.39 -20.39 4.85
CA GLU A 77 -1.40 -21.25 4.21
C GLU A 77 -2.03 -22.06 3.06
N HIS A 78 -1.48 -21.89 1.84
CA HIS A 78 -1.66 -22.86 0.77
C HIS A 78 -1.14 -24.24 1.20
#